data_AF-A0A2G2VQ72-F1
#
_entry.id   AF-A0A2G2VQ72-F1
#
_cell.length_a   1.000
_cell.length_b   1.000
_cell.length_c   1.000
_cell.angle_alpha   90.00
_cell.angle_beta   90.00
_cell.angle_gamma   90.00
#
_symmetry.space_group_name_H-M   'P 1'
#
loop_
_entity.id
_entity.type
_entity.pdbx_description
1 polymer ?
#
loop_
_entity_poly.entity_id
_entity_poly.type
_entity_poly.pdbx_seq_one_letter_code
_entity_poly.pdbx_strand_id
1 'polypeptide(L)'
;MPLHLSKLKSLQVLVGAKFLHGGPCGWRMEDLGEARYFYGSLSILELQNVVDRREALKAKMRDKNHVEKLSLEWSESDAYNSQTEIDILDELRPHSNIKELQIYRYKGAQFSNWLADHSFLKLLVQLSLRNCKDCFSLPALGQLPSLKFLSIREMHRMTEVTEEFYVEVSPKAGVVFDEAELFTSQLEGMKQIEKLYISDCNSLTTLPTSTLPNTLKTILISRCRKFKLEVPVGCCNMFLDILTLDECDSIDDLSSIELVPRARTLLIVRFQNLTRFLIPNGTEALDISYCENLEILSVACGTPMTSLNIFNCKKLKRLPECMQELLPSLEELTLSDCPEMESFPNGGLTFNLQLLMIDNCQKLVNGRKE
;
A
#
# COMPACT_ATOMS: atom_id res chain seq x y z
N MET A 1 26.46 -4.79 -24.44
CA MET A 1 26.66 -5.47 -23.13
C MET A 1 28.00 -6.19 -23.14
N PRO A 2 28.72 -6.30 -22.01
CA PRO A 2 29.98 -7.05 -21.98
C PRO A 2 29.75 -8.53 -22.36
N LEU A 3 30.63 -9.06 -23.22
CA LEU A 3 30.49 -10.37 -23.85
C LEU A 3 30.58 -11.55 -22.87
N HIS A 4 31.15 -11.35 -21.68
CA HIS A 4 31.36 -12.41 -20.69
C HIS A 4 31.01 -11.93 -19.28
N LEU A 5 29.73 -12.04 -18.92
CA LEU A 5 29.22 -11.71 -17.59
C LEU A 5 29.96 -12.47 -16.48
N SER A 6 30.34 -13.72 -16.73
CA SER A 6 31.05 -14.60 -15.79
C SER A 6 32.46 -14.16 -15.42
N LYS A 7 33.08 -13.25 -16.18
CA LYS A 7 34.40 -12.70 -15.85
C LYS A 7 34.36 -11.56 -14.84
N LEU A 8 33.17 -11.01 -14.54
CA LEU A 8 33.01 -9.87 -13.64
C LEU A 8 32.94 -10.33 -12.18
N LYS A 9 34.09 -10.37 -11.51
CA LYS A 9 34.22 -10.91 -10.13
C LYS A 9 33.89 -9.92 -9.00
N SER A 10 33.69 -8.64 -9.33
CA SER A 10 33.51 -7.56 -8.33
C SER A 10 32.26 -6.73 -8.59
N LEU A 11 31.30 -7.26 -9.35
CA LEU A 11 30.11 -6.52 -9.76
C LEU A 11 29.11 -6.43 -8.59
N GLN A 12 28.87 -5.21 -8.11
CA GLN A 12 27.99 -4.93 -6.96
C GLN A 12 26.56 -4.53 -7.32
N VAL A 13 26.34 -4.16 -8.58
CA VAL A 13 25.03 -3.73 -9.06
C VAL A 13 24.92 -4.17 -10.50
N LEU A 14 23.94 -5.00 -10.80
CA LEU A 14 23.52 -5.28 -12.16
C LEU A 14 22.06 -4.87 -12.30
N VAL A 15 21.82 -3.74 -12.96
CA VAL A 15 20.47 -3.23 -13.23
C VAL A 15 20.16 -3.36 -14.71
N GLY A 16 18.95 -3.81 -15.02
CA GLY A 16 18.46 -3.83 -16.39
C GLY A 16 18.94 -5.00 -17.24
N ALA A 17 19.34 -6.12 -16.64
CA ALA A 17 19.88 -7.26 -17.37
C ALA A 17 18.77 -8.00 -18.13
N LYS A 18 18.87 -8.02 -19.46
CA LYS A 18 17.93 -8.73 -20.34
C LYS A 18 18.55 -10.07 -20.74
N PHE A 19 17.84 -11.15 -20.48
CA PHE A 19 18.27 -12.49 -20.88
C PHE A 19 17.39 -13.01 -22.01
N LEU A 20 18.01 -13.30 -23.16
CA LEU A 20 17.33 -13.62 -24.40
C LEU A 20 17.73 -15.00 -24.90
N HIS A 21 16.77 -15.74 -25.44
CA HIS A 21 17.05 -16.95 -26.17
C HIS A 21 17.51 -16.60 -27.61
N GLY A 22 18.77 -16.90 -27.94
CA GLY A 22 19.23 -16.98 -29.35
C GLY A 22 19.53 -15.67 -30.10
N GLY A 23 19.67 -14.52 -29.43
CA GLY A 23 20.07 -13.26 -30.07
C GLY A 23 21.60 -13.02 -30.07
N PRO A 24 22.19 -12.40 -31.12
CA PRO A 24 23.64 -12.15 -31.19
C PRO A 24 24.19 -11.17 -30.15
N CYS A 25 23.32 -10.49 -29.39
CA CYS A 25 23.69 -9.42 -28.46
C CYS A 25 23.06 -9.54 -27.05
N GLY A 26 22.43 -10.68 -26.71
CA GLY A 26 21.77 -10.89 -25.41
C GLY A 26 22.51 -11.91 -24.53
N TRP A 27 22.45 -11.74 -23.20
CA TRP A 27 22.91 -12.77 -22.27
C TRP A 27 21.92 -13.94 -22.23
N ARG A 28 22.40 -15.15 -22.05
CA ARG A 28 21.58 -16.33 -21.77
C ARG A 28 21.47 -16.54 -20.26
N MET A 29 20.45 -17.27 -19.81
CA MET A 29 20.30 -17.59 -18.39
C MET A 29 21.50 -18.40 -17.86
N GLU A 30 22.17 -19.15 -18.74
CA GLU A 30 23.44 -19.82 -18.45
C GLU A 30 24.56 -18.84 -18.08
N ASP A 31 24.68 -17.70 -18.78
CA ASP A 31 25.69 -16.68 -18.49
C ASP A 31 25.45 -16.04 -17.10
N LEU A 32 24.17 -15.91 -16.70
CA LEU A 32 23.81 -15.49 -15.34
C LEU A 32 24.17 -16.55 -14.30
N GLY A 33 24.03 -17.84 -14.63
CA GLY A 33 24.39 -18.96 -13.76
C GLY A 33 25.90 -19.07 -13.49
N GLU A 34 26.73 -18.71 -14.46
CA GLU A 34 28.19 -18.69 -14.30
C GLU A 34 28.69 -17.52 -13.45
N ALA A 35 27.97 -16.40 -13.46
CA ALA A 35 28.33 -15.21 -12.70
C ALA A 35 27.91 -15.36 -11.23
N ARG A 36 28.84 -15.89 -10.43
CA ARG A 36 28.64 -16.18 -8.99
C ARG A 36 28.85 -14.99 -8.06
N TYR A 37 29.63 -14.00 -8.49
CA TYR A 37 30.11 -12.90 -7.63
C TYR A 37 29.29 -11.62 -7.83
N PHE A 38 27.96 -11.73 -7.76
CA PHE A 38 27.09 -10.55 -7.70
C PHE A 38 26.87 -10.16 -6.25
N TYR A 39 27.34 -8.98 -5.90
CA TYR A 39 27.04 -8.36 -4.61
C TYR A 39 25.84 -7.43 -4.77
N GLY A 40 25.13 -7.13 -3.68
CA GLY A 40 24.18 -6.03 -3.63
C GLY A 40 22.89 -6.30 -4.42
N SER A 41 22.77 -5.69 -5.60
CA SER A 41 21.51 -5.59 -6.34
C SER A 41 21.54 -6.27 -7.71
N LEU A 42 20.52 -7.08 -7.99
CA LEU A 42 20.30 -7.76 -9.27
C LEU A 42 18.91 -7.43 -9.80
N SER A 43 18.82 -6.92 -11.02
CA SER A 43 17.57 -6.71 -11.75
C SER A 43 17.59 -7.46 -13.07
N ILE A 44 16.61 -8.33 -13.23
CA ILE A 44 16.38 -9.17 -14.41
C ILE A 44 15.14 -8.65 -15.10
N LEU A 45 15.31 -8.19 -16.34
CA LEU A 45 14.24 -7.66 -17.17
C LEU A 45 13.87 -8.65 -18.29
N GLU A 46 12.68 -8.43 -18.83
CA GLU A 46 12.18 -9.14 -19.99
C GLU A 46 12.08 -10.66 -19.78
N LEU A 47 11.68 -11.08 -18.58
CA LEU A 47 11.57 -12.49 -18.20
C LEU A 47 10.60 -13.30 -19.06
N GLN A 48 9.67 -12.67 -19.79
CA GLN A 48 8.81 -13.34 -20.77
C GLN A 48 9.61 -14.00 -21.92
N ASN A 49 10.88 -13.64 -22.10
CA ASN A 49 11.75 -14.24 -23.11
C ASN A 49 12.41 -15.54 -22.62
N VAL A 50 12.25 -15.89 -21.34
CA VAL A 50 12.67 -17.18 -20.79
C VAL A 50 11.66 -18.23 -21.22
N VAL A 51 12.12 -19.20 -22.01
CA VAL A 51 11.23 -20.13 -22.73
C VAL A 51 10.49 -21.08 -21.81
N ASP A 52 11.17 -21.59 -20.77
CA ASP A 52 10.62 -22.57 -19.85
C ASP A 52 11.39 -22.59 -18.52
N ARG A 53 10.90 -23.44 -17.61
CA ARG A 53 11.54 -23.71 -16.31
C ARG A 53 12.98 -24.22 -16.42
N ARG A 54 13.33 -24.97 -17.49
CA ARG A 54 14.68 -25.53 -17.66
C ARG A 54 15.68 -24.42 -17.98
N GLU A 55 15.26 -23.43 -18.75
CA GLU A 55 16.06 -22.24 -19.02
C GLU A 55 16.20 -21.36 -17.77
N ALA A 56 15.10 -21.17 -17.02
CA ALA A 56 15.13 -20.44 -15.75
C ALA A 56 16.11 -21.07 -14.73
N LEU A 57 16.13 -22.40 -14.62
CA LEU A 57 17.02 -23.14 -13.73
C LEU A 57 18.51 -22.85 -13.98
N LYS A 58 18.89 -22.54 -15.23
CA LYS A 58 20.29 -22.25 -15.59
C LYS A 58 20.82 -20.99 -14.91
N ALA A 59 19.95 -20.07 -14.49
CA ALA A 59 20.35 -18.86 -13.77
C ALA A 59 20.93 -19.14 -12.38
N LYS A 60 20.71 -20.33 -11.79
CA LYS A 60 21.26 -20.73 -10.49
C LYS A 60 21.11 -19.62 -9.43
N MET A 61 19.89 -19.09 -9.30
CA MET A 61 19.59 -17.96 -8.42
C MET A 61 19.89 -18.25 -6.94
N ARG A 62 19.78 -19.52 -6.55
CA ARG A 62 20.14 -20.00 -5.21
C ARG A 62 21.64 -19.90 -4.91
N ASP A 63 22.51 -19.87 -5.92
CA ASP A 63 23.96 -19.79 -5.68
C ASP A 63 24.41 -18.34 -5.42
N LYS A 64 23.52 -17.35 -5.59
CA LYS A 64 23.81 -15.90 -5.51
C LYS A 64 23.62 -15.38 -4.08
N ASN A 65 24.38 -15.94 -3.14
CA ASN A 65 24.28 -15.65 -1.71
C ASN A 65 24.66 -14.21 -1.28
N HIS A 66 25.31 -13.45 -2.16
CA HIS A 66 25.72 -12.07 -1.93
C HIS A 66 24.72 -11.01 -2.44
N VAL A 67 23.66 -11.44 -3.12
CA VAL A 67 22.57 -10.56 -3.56
C VAL A 67 21.62 -10.34 -2.40
N GLU A 68 21.37 -9.08 -2.09
CA GLU A 68 20.44 -8.64 -1.05
C GLU A 68 19.18 -7.98 -1.63
N LYS A 69 19.27 -7.45 -2.85
CA LYS A 69 18.16 -6.83 -3.57
C LYS A 69 17.93 -7.52 -4.90
N LEU A 70 16.71 -8.01 -5.11
CA LEU A 70 16.31 -8.66 -6.35
C LEU A 70 15.11 -7.96 -6.98
N SER A 71 15.21 -7.69 -8.28
CA SER A 71 14.11 -7.20 -9.12
C SER A 71 13.90 -8.13 -10.29
N LEU A 72 12.68 -8.63 -10.45
CA LEU A 72 12.24 -9.50 -11.53
C LEU A 72 11.14 -8.78 -12.31
N GLU A 73 11.36 -8.53 -13.60
CA GLU A 73 10.43 -7.77 -14.43
C GLU A 73 10.13 -8.47 -15.76
N TRP A 74 8.84 -8.54 -16.07
CA TRP A 74 8.31 -8.98 -17.36
C TRP A 74 7.92 -7.77 -18.22
N SER A 75 7.79 -7.97 -19.53
CA SER A 75 7.27 -6.95 -20.45
C SER A 75 5.74 -6.89 -20.45
N GLU A 76 5.19 -5.83 -21.03
CA GLU A 76 3.74 -5.61 -21.20
C GLU A 76 3.09 -6.42 -22.35
N SER A 77 3.78 -7.39 -22.95
CA SER A 77 3.26 -8.14 -24.11
C SER A 77 2.00 -8.98 -23.83
N ASP A 78 1.18 -9.25 -24.84
CA ASP A 78 -0.06 -10.06 -24.68
C ASP A 78 0.13 -11.58 -24.85
N ALA A 79 1.29 -12.03 -25.37
CA ALA A 79 1.57 -13.46 -25.52
C ALA A 79 1.85 -14.08 -24.13
N TYR A 80 1.03 -15.06 -23.73
CA TYR A 80 1.01 -15.50 -22.34
C TYR A 80 0.62 -16.98 -22.17
N ASN A 81 1.37 -17.67 -21.31
CA ASN A 81 0.98 -18.93 -20.70
C ASN A 81 1.19 -18.82 -19.18
N SER A 82 0.09 -18.76 -18.42
CA SER A 82 0.09 -18.65 -16.95
C SER A 82 1.00 -19.65 -16.26
N GLN A 83 0.93 -20.90 -16.69
CA GLN A 83 1.68 -21.98 -16.05
C GLN A 83 3.18 -21.83 -16.28
N THR A 84 3.58 -21.41 -17.48
CA THR A 84 5.00 -21.20 -17.79
C THR A 84 5.61 -20.12 -16.91
N GLU A 85 4.89 -19.02 -16.68
CA GLU A 85 5.38 -17.93 -15.85
C GLU A 85 5.48 -18.31 -14.36
N ILE A 86 4.52 -19.10 -13.87
CA ILE A 86 4.56 -19.70 -12.53
C ILE A 86 5.80 -20.60 -12.40
N ASP A 87 6.00 -21.51 -13.35
CA ASP A 87 7.15 -22.43 -13.33
C ASP A 87 8.49 -21.68 -13.41
N ILE A 88 8.56 -20.58 -14.17
CA ILE A 88 9.74 -19.72 -14.25
C ILE A 88 10.00 -19.04 -12.90
N LEU A 89 8.99 -18.44 -12.26
CA LEU A 89 9.14 -17.80 -10.95
C LEU A 89 9.54 -18.82 -9.86
N ASP A 90 9.04 -20.05 -9.93
CA ASP A 90 9.41 -21.15 -9.03
C ASP A 90 10.89 -21.51 -9.15
N GLU A 91 11.43 -21.60 -10.37
CA GLU A 91 12.84 -21.92 -10.61
C GLU A 91 13.78 -20.73 -10.36
N LEU A 92 13.27 -19.50 -10.49
CA LEU A 92 14.00 -18.27 -10.14
C LEU A 92 14.05 -17.99 -8.64
N ARG A 93 13.65 -18.96 -7.80
CA ARG A 93 13.75 -18.87 -6.34
C ARG A 93 15.14 -18.32 -5.93
N PRO A 94 15.18 -17.17 -5.22
CA PRO A 94 16.44 -16.53 -4.86
C PRO A 94 17.22 -17.29 -3.78
N HIS A 95 18.38 -16.76 -3.38
CA HIS A 95 18.99 -17.15 -2.12
C HIS A 95 18.20 -16.53 -0.93
N SER A 96 18.25 -17.15 0.25
CA SER A 96 17.55 -16.70 1.46
C SER A 96 18.10 -15.40 2.09
N ASN A 97 19.10 -14.77 1.47
CA ASN A 97 19.74 -13.55 2.00
C ASN A 97 19.06 -12.27 1.49
N ILE A 98 18.01 -12.38 0.67
CA ILE A 98 17.30 -11.24 0.11
C ILE A 98 16.63 -10.42 1.22
N LYS A 99 16.86 -9.12 1.18
CA LYS A 99 16.27 -8.09 2.04
C LYS A 99 15.24 -7.24 1.28
N GLU A 100 15.41 -7.07 -0.03
CA GLU A 100 14.48 -6.33 -0.88
C GLU A 100 14.09 -7.16 -2.11
N LEU A 101 12.79 -7.35 -2.32
CA LEU A 101 12.25 -8.09 -3.47
C LEU A 101 11.25 -7.23 -4.24
N GLN A 102 11.43 -7.15 -5.55
CA GLN A 102 10.55 -6.44 -6.48
C GLN A 102 10.12 -7.40 -7.58
N ILE A 103 8.81 -7.54 -7.78
CA ILE A 103 8.24 -8.37 -8.85
C ILE A 103 7.28 -7.50 -9.66
N TYR A 104 7.63 -7.26 -10.93
CA TYR A 104 6.94 -6.32 -11.80
C TYR A 104 6.39 -7.02 -13.04
N ARG A 105 5.14 -6.71 -13.37
CA ARG A 105 4.44 -7.21 -14.57
C ARG A 105 4.35 -8.75 -14.61
N TYR A 106 4.49 -9.42 -13.47
CA TYR A 106 4.38 -10.87 -13.38
C TYR A 106 2.97 -11.30 -13.79
N LYS A 107 2.92 -12.25 -14.71
CA LYS A 107 1.66 -12.63 -15.34
C LYS A 107 1.06 -13.89 -14.73
N GLY A 108 1.74 -14.65 -13.88
CA GLY A 108 1.15 -15.86 -13.30
C GLY A 108 -0.10 -15.54 -12.46
N ALA A 109 -1.08 -16.46 -12.48
CA ALA A 109 -2.33 -16.27 -11.74
C ALA A 109 -2.15 -16.31 -10.21
N GLN A 110 -1.06 -16.90 -9.73
CA GLN A 110 -0.69 -16.99 -8.33
C GLN A 110 0.83 -16.84 -8.17
N PHE A 111 1.26 -16.41 -6.98
CA PHE A 111 2.68 -16.40 -6.63
C PHE A 111 3.15 -17.78 -6.17
N SER A 112 4.42 -18.06 -6.43
CA SER A 112 5.14 -19.23 -5.92
C SER A 112 5.07 -19.33 -4.39
N ASN A 113 4.94 -20.54 -3.86
CA ASN A 113 4.84 -20.79 -2.42
C ASN A 113 6.04 -20.27 -1.61
N TRP A 114 7.22 -20.18 -2.23
CA TRP A 114 8.41 -19.66 -1.55
C TRP A 114 8.28 -18.18 -1.17
N LEU A 115 7.36 -17.42 -1.79
CA LEU A 115 7.15 -16.01 -1.48
C LEU A 115 6.52 -15.78 -0.09
N ALA A 116 5.85 -16.80 0.46
CA ALA A 116 5.30 -16.79 1.83
C ALA A 116 6.01 -17.75 2.79
N ASP A 117 7.11 -18.37 2.37
CA ASP A 117 7.92 -19.23 3.25
C ASP A 117 8.72 -18.36 4.24
N HIS A 118 8.18 -18.23 5.45
CA HIS A 118 8.74 -17.43 6.55
C HIS A 118 10.14 -17.90 6.99
N SER A 119 10.46 -19.19 6.80
CA SER A 119 11.78 -19.73 7.10
C SER A 119 12.80 -19.36 6.01
N PHE A 120 12.34 -19.28 4.77
CA PHE A 120 13.17 -18.94 3.62
C PHE A 120 13.42 -17.43 3.47
N LEU A 121 12.39 -16.60 3.60
CA LEU A 121 12.47 -15.14 3.44
C LEU A 121 12.61 -14.40 4.79
N LYS A 122 13.37 -15.00 5.72
CA LYS A 122 13.53 -14.48 7.08
C LYS A 122 14.17 -13.09 7.17
N LEU A 123 14.95 -12.68 6.16
CA LEU A 123 15.62 -11.39 6.10
C LEU A 123 14.88 -10.36 5.24
N LEU A 124 13.74 -10.72 4.62
CA LEU A 124 13.03 -9.83 3.71
C LEU A 124 12.41 -8.67 4.48
N VAL A 125 12.86 -7.44 4.20
CA VAL A 125 12.39 -6.20 4.84
C VAL A 125 11.39 -5.46 3.95
N GLN A 126 11.57 -5.52 2.64
CA GLN A 126 10.74 -4.79 1.68
C GLN A 126 10.29 -5.68 0.52
N LEU A 127 8.98 -5.68 0.26
CA LEU A 127 8.37 -6.36 -0.87
C LEU A 127 7.57 -5.37 -1.71
N SER A 128 7.81 -5.34 -3.02
CA SER A 128 7.08 -4.53 -3.98
C SER A 128 6.54 -5.38 -5.12
N LEU A 129 5.22 -5.42 -5.23
CA LEU A 129 4.48 -6.09 -6.30
C LEU A 129 3.82 -5.00 -7.15
N ARG A 130 4.09 -4.98 -8.46
CA ARG A 130 3.53 -3.97 -9.37
C ARG A 130 3.06 -4.59 -10.67
N ASN A 131 1.87 -4.22 -11.12
CA ASN A 131 1.32 -4.59 -12.43
C ASN A 131 1.16 -6.11 -12.61
N CYS A 132 0.94 -6.83 -11.51
CA CYS A 132 0.68 -8.27 -11.53
C CYS A 132 -0.82 -8.52 -11.78
N LYS A 133 -1.29 -8.17 -12.99
CA LYS A 133 -2.72 -7.99 -13.30
C LYS A 133 -3.55 -9.27 -13.18
N ASP A 134 -2.98 -10.43 -13.49
CA ASP A 134 -3.68 -11.71 -13.49
C ASP A 134 -3.78 -12.36 -12.11
N CYS A 135 -3.01 -11.85 -11.15
CA CYS A 135 -2.96 -12.37 -9.80
C CYS A 135 -4.18 -11.91 -9.00
N PHE A 136 -4.95 -12.87 -8.50
CA PHE A 136 -6.21 -12.63 -7.77
C PHE A 136 -6.05 -12.71 -6.25
N SER A 137 -5.02 -13.39 -5.74
CA SER A 137 -4.72 -13.51 -4.29
C SER A 137 -3.25 -13.32 -3.98
N LEU A 138 -2.95 -12.87 -2.77
CA LEU A 138 -1.59 -12.80 -2.22
C LEU A 138 -1.37 -14.00 -1.29
N PRO A 139 -0.16 -14.59 -1.26
CA PRO A 139 0.14 -15.64 -0.30
C PRO A 139 0.29 -15.04 1.11
N ALA A 140 0.61 -15.86 2.12
CA ALA A 140 0.71 -15.46 3.54
C ALA A 140 1.91 -14.53 3.87
N LEU A 141 2.00 -13.38 3.19
CA LEU A 141 3.07 -12.39 3.32
C LEU A 141 3.11 -11.76 4.72
N GLY A 142 1.98 -11.77 5.43
CA GLY A 142 1.89 -11.28 6.81
C GLY A 142 2.82 -12.04 7.76
N GLN A 143 3.13 -13.32 7.48
CA GLN A 143 3.94 -14.18 8.34
C GLN A 143 5.45 -13.97 8.21
N LEU A 144 5.89 -13.09 7.31
CA LEU A 144 7.31 -12.87 7.05
C LEU A 144 7.95 -12.10 8.23
N PRO A 145 8.96 -12.69 8.92
CA PRO A 145 9.35 -12.25 10.25
C PRO A 145 10.13 -10.92 10.29
N SER A 146 10.58 -10.41 9.14
CA SER A 146 11.31 -9.14 9.04
C SER A 146 10.63 -8.13 8.11
N LEU A 147 9.46 -8.45 7.54
CA LEU A 147 8.82 -7.62 6.53
C LEU A 147 8.24 -6.35 7.18
N LYS A 148 8.77 -5.19 6.78
CA LYS A 148 8.37 -3.88 7.30
C LYS A 148 7.60 -3.04 6.28
N PHE A 149 7.98 -3.16 5.01
CA PHE A 149 7.46 -2.34 3.91
C PHE A 149 6.82 -3.22 2.84
N LEU A 150 5.51 -3.06 2.65
CA LEU A 150 4.77 -3.76 1.60
C LEU A 150 4.13 -2.75 0.65
N SER A 151 4.46 -2.86 -0.64
CA SER A 151 3.87 -2.07 -1.71
C SER A 151 3.19 -2.95 -2.73
N ILE A 152 1.88 -2.81 -2.90
CA ILE A 152 1.04 -3.51 -3.85
C ILE A 152 0.48 -2.48 -4.82
N ARG A 153 0.81 -2.58 -6.12
CA ARG A 153 0.41 -1.60 -7.12
C ARG A 153 -0.14 -2.26 -8.38
N GLU A 154 -1.15 -1.66 -9.00
CA GLU A 154 -1.65 -2.07 -10.32
C GLU A 154 -2.07 -3.57 -10.39
N MET A 155 -2.53 -4.15 -9.28
CA MET A 155 -3.00 -5.54 -9.21
C MET A 155 -4.53 -5.59 -9.43
N HIS A 156 -4.95 -5.56 -10.70
CA HIS A 156 -6.34 -5.27 -11.05
C HIS A 156 -7.35 -6.39 -10.80
N ARG A 157 -6.94 -7.66 -10.71
CA ARG A 157 -7.85 -8.78 -10.42
C ARG A 157 -7.97 -9.12 -8.94
N MET A 158 -7.13 -8.54 -8.09
CA MET A 158 -7.22 -8.71 -6.64
C MET A 158 -8.51 -8.06 -6.14
N THR A 159 -9.41 -8.87 -5.58
CA THR A 159 -10.70 -8.42 -5.05
C THR A 159 -10.64 -8.11 -3.56
N GLU A 160 -9.83 -8.86 -2.82
CA GLU A 160 -9.73 -8.76 -1.36
C GLU A 160 -8.32 -9.14 -0.89
N VAL A 161 -7.91 -8.60 0.25
CA VAL A 161 -6.77 -9.12 1.00
C VAL A 161 -7.35 -10.16 1.97
N THR A 162 -7.31 -11.42 1.57
CA THR A 162 -7.94 -12.55 2.29
C THR A 162 -7.25 -12.85 3.62
N GLU A 163 -7.94 -13.61 4.48
CA GLU A 163 -7.33 -14.16 5.69
C GLU A 163 -6.08 -15.01 5.42
N GLU A 164 -5.94 -15.57 4.22
CA GLU A 164 -4.76 -16.31 3.76
C GLU A 164 -3.50 -15.43 3.69
N PHE A 165 -3.65 -14.11 3.65
CA PHE A 165 -2.53 -13.19 3.80
C PHE A 165 -1.91 -13.29 5.21
N TYR A 166 -2.71 -13.68 6.21
CA TYR A 166 -2.35 -13.73 7.63
C TYR A 166 -2.09 -15.14 8.16
N VAL A 167 -2.71 -16.17 7.56
CA VAL A 167 -2.68 -17.54 8.07
C VAL A 167 -2.28 -18.54 6.98
N GLU A 168 -1.38 -19.47 7.33
CA GLU A 168 -1.17 -20.68 6.56
C GLU A 168 -2.31 -21.65 6.90
N VAL A 169 -3.33 -21.74 6.04
CA VAL A 169 -4.42 -22.71 6.24
C VAL A 169 -3.88 -24.10 5.95
N SER A 170 -3.21 -24.70 6.94
CA SER A 170 -2.86 -26.12 6.86
C SER A 170 -4.15 -26.94 6.99
N PRO A 171 -4.48 -27.84 6.06
CA PRO A 171 -5.62 -28.73 6.21
C PRO A 171 -5.23 -29.83 7.20
N LYS A 172 -5.13 -29.49 8.50
CA LYS A 172 -4.99 -30.49 9.56
C LYS A 172 -6.38 -31.00 9.90
N ALA A 173 -6.75 -32.11 9.28
CA ALA A 173 -7.94 -32.86 9.65
C ALA A 173 -7.89 -33.24 11.15
N GLY A 174 -8.89 -32.77 11.92
CA GLY A 174 -9.20 -33.35 13.23
C GLY A 174 -8.78 -32.58 14.49
N VAL A 175 -8.47 -31.28 14.42
CA VAL A 175 -8.26 -30.46 15.64
C VAL A 175 -9.38 -29.43 15.76
N VAL A 176 -10.18 -29.53 16.81
CA VAL A 176 -11.11 -28.48 17.24
C VAL A 176 -10.24 -27.40 17.87
N PHE A 177 -9.98 -26.31 17.15
CA PHE A 177 -9.36 -25.13 17.73
C PHE A 177 -10.41 -24.40 18.56
N ASP A 178 -10.06 -24.02 19.78
CA ASP A 178 -10.85 -23.06 20.56
C ASP A 178 -10.81 -21.72 19.79
N GLU A 179 -11.95 -21.07 19.54
CA GLU A 179 -12.02 -19.87 18.70
C GLU A 179 -11.05 -18.77 19.17
N ALA A 180 -10.78 -18.71 20.47
CA ALA A 180 -9.80 -17.83 21.07
C ALA A 180 -8.34 -18.17 20.73
N GLU A 181 -7.96 -19.45 20.62
CA GLU A 181 -6.60 -19.87 20.23
C GLU A 181 -6.34 -19.62 18.73
N LEU A 182 -7.36 -19.80 17.88
CA LEU A 182 -7.32 -19.40 16.47
C LEU A 182 -7.11 -17.89 16.35
N PHE A 183 -7.87 -17.09 17.11
CA PHE A 183 -7.74 -15.63 17.20
C PHE A 183 -6.36 -15.18 17.70
N THR A 184 -5.80 -15.88 18.69
CA THR A 184 -4.48 -15.56 19.23
C THR A 184 -3.38 -15.89 18.22
N SER A 185 -3.49 -17.01 17.49
CA SER A 185 -2.56 -17.38 16.40
C SER A 185 -2.65 -16.43 15.19
N GLN A 186 -3.84 -15.92 14.88
CA GLN A 186 -4.10 -14.90 13.85
C GLN A 186 -3.42 -13.56 14.18
N LEU A 187 -3.30 -13.22 15.47
CA LEU A 187 -2.63 -12.00 15.95
C LEU A 187 -1.10 -12.10 16.01
N GLU A 188 -0.54 -13.32 16.08
CA GLU A 188 0.91 -13.51 16.21
C GLU A 188 1.67 -13.40 14.88
N GLY A 189 1.01 -13.62 13.74
CA GLY A 189 1.65 -13.67 12.42
C GLY A 189 2.24 -12.34 11.95
N MET A 190 1.67 -11.20 12.37
CA MET A 190 1.92 -9.89 11.76
C MET A 190 2.69 -8.88 12.63
N LYS A 191 3.69 -9.28 13.42
CA LYS A 191 4.30 -8.35 14.40
C LYS A 191 5.23 -7.26 13.81
N GLN A 192 5.40 -7.15 12.49
CA GLN A 192 6.54 -6.40 11.91
C GLN A 192 6.20 -5.40 10.81
N ILE A 193 5.05 -5.51 10.14
CA ILE A 193 4.71 -4.60 9.04
C ILE A 193 4.43 -3.21 9.63
N GLU A 194 5.17 -2.20 9.16
CA GLU A 194 5.08 -0.82 9.62
C GLU A 194 4.39 0.09 8.60
N LYS A 195 4.55 -0.21 7.30
CA LYS A 195 3.96 0.60 6.22
C LYS A 195 3.35 -0.27 5.12
N LEU A 196 2.12 0.05 4.76
CA LEU A 196 1.36 -0.57 3.69
C LEU A 196 0.99 0.47 2.63
N TYR A 197 1.41 0.22 1.40
CA TYR A 197 1.07 1.05 0.24
C TYR A 197 0.27 0.22 -0.78
N ILE A 198 -0.95 0.63 -1.05
CA ILE A 198 -1.82 0.02 -2.06
C ILE A 198 -2.17 1.09 -3.09
N SER A 199 -1.93 0.84 -4.37
CA SER A 199 -2.42 1.75 -5.41
C SER A 199 -2.90 1.07 -6.68
N ASP A 200 -3.85 1.69 -7.37
CA ASP A 200 -4.32 1.27 -8.70
C ASP A 200 -4.89 -0.17 -8.72
N CYS A 201 -5.39 -0.66 -7.58
CA CYS A 201 -6.06 -1.96 -7.44
C CYS A 201 -7.57 -1.78 -7.62
N ASN A 202 -8.04 -1.82 -8.87
CA ASN A 202 -9.42 -1.46 -9.24
C ASN A 202 -10.49 -2.49 -8.87
N SER A 203 -10.12 -3.74 -8.55
CA SER A 203 -11.08 -4.73 -8.07
C SER A 203 -11.11 -4.85 -6.56
N LEU A 204 -10.17 -4.22 -5.84
CA LEU A 204 -10.08 -4.30 -4.39
C LEU A 204 -11.32 -3.63 -3.78
N THR A 205 -12.13 -4.42 -3.08
CA THR A 205 -13.36 -3.94 -2.46
C THR A 205 -13.18 -3.55 -1.01
N THR A 206 -12.38 -4.28 -0.25
CA THR A 206 -12.28 -4.09 1.21
C THR A 206 -10.88 -4.45 1.71
N LEU A 207 -10.58 -4.05 2.94
CA LEU A 207 -9.36 -4.39 3.67
C LEU A 207 -9.79 -4.76 5.09
N PRO A 208 -9.42 -5.94 5.60
CA PRO A 208 -9.91 -6.40 6.90
C PRO A 208 -9.25 -5.60 8.02
N THR A 209 -9.90 -4.50 8.42
CA THR A 209 -9.38 -3.54 9.41
C THR A 209 -9.26 -4.14 10.80
N SER A 210 -10.07 -5.15 11.12
CA SER A 210 -10.04 -5.88 12.38
C SER A 210 -8.85 -6.84 12.53
N THR A 211 -8.19 -7.22 11.43
CA THR A 211 -7.06 -8.16 11.44
C THR A 211 -5.72 -7.48 11.18
N LEU A 212 -5.70 -6.16 10.98
CA LEU A 212 -4.47 -5.40 10.80
C LEU A 212 -3.61 -5.40 12.08
N PRO A 213 -2.28 -5.39 11.95
CA PRO A 213 -1.41 -5.47 13.10
C PRO A 213 -1.25 -4.12 13.77
N ASN A 214 -1.12 -4.12 15.10
CA ASN A 214 -0.84 -2.91 15.88
C ASN A 214 0.53 -2.28 15.57
N THR A 215 1.42 -2.96 14.84
CA THR A 215 2.71 -2.40 14.38
C THR A 215 2.58 -1.55 13.13
N LEU A 216 1.47 -1.64 12.40
CA LEU A 216 1.23 -0.87 11.19
C LEU A 216 0.98 0.58 11.58
N LYS A 217 1.86 1.46 11.12
CA LYS A 217 1.85 2.90 11.43
C LYS A 217 1.31 3.73 10.28
N THR A 218 1.59 3.29 9.05
CA THR A 218 1.26 4.05 7.85
C THR A 218 0.48 3.19 6.86
N ILE A 219 -0.68 3.68 6.44
CA ILE A 219 -1.45 3.12 5.35
C ILE A 219 -1.65 4.20 4.29
N LEU A 220 -1.33 3.87 3.04
CA LEU A 220 -1.65 4.71 1.89
C LEU A 220 -2.41 3.87 0.87
N ILE A 221 -3.63 4.30 0.54
CA ILE A 221 -4.48 3.71 -0.48
C ILE A 221 -4.76 4.78 -1.54
N SER A 222 -4.37 4.53 -2.80
CA SER A 222 -4.51 5.49 -3.89
C SER A 222 -5.14 4.86 -5.13
N ARG A 223 -6.10 5.53 -5.78
CA ARG A 223 -6.72 5.08 -7.05
C ARG A 223 -7.34 3.67 -6.97
N CYS A 224 -7.92 3.32 -5.83
CA CYS A 224 -8.64 2.07 -5.62
C CYS A 224 -10.15 2.31 -5.73
N ARG A 225 -10.65 2.33 -6.98
CA ARG A 225 -12.00 2.85 -7.27
C ARG A 225 -13.17 2.06 -6.75
N LYS A 226 -13.02 0.78 -6.40
CA LYS A 226 -14.06 -0.07 -5.79
C LYS A 226 -13.92 -0.22 -4.27
N PHE A 227 -12.89 0.40 -3.70
CA PHE A 227 -12.56 0.24 -2.30
C PHE A 227 -13.63 0.87 -1.41
N LYS A 228 -14.06 0.11 -0.42
CA LYS A 228 -14.99 0.45 0.63
C LYS A 228 -14.31 0.18 1.95
N LEU A 229 -14.57 1.04 2.92
CA LEU A 229 -14.17 0.81 4.30
C LEU A 229 -15.23 -0.07 4.95
N GLU A 230 -14.82 -1.16 5.58
CA GLU A 230 -15.70 -1.97 6.41
C GLU A 230 -15.76 -1.38 7.82
N VAL A 231 -16.95 -1.42 8.41
CA VAL A 231 -17.13 -1.14 9.84
C VAL A 231 -16.38 -2.22 10.62
N PRO A 232 -15.38 -1.86 11.44
CA PRO A 232 -14.65 -2.86 12.20
C PRO A 232 -15.59 -3.56 13.18
N VAL A 233 -15.72 -4.88 13.04
CA VAL A 233 -16.49 -5.69 13.97
C VAL A 233 -15.63 -5.92 15.23
N GLY A 234 -15.78 -5.03 16.20
CA GLY A 234 -15.06 -5.06 17.47
C GLY A 234 -14.28 -3.77 17.77
N CYS A 235 -13.88 -3.59 19.03
CA CYS A 235 -13.07 -2.43 19.46
C CYS A 235 -11.67 -2.51 18.85
N CYS A 236 -11.51 -1.95 17.65
CA CYS A 236 -10.19 -1.77 17.06
C CYS A 236 -9.41 -0.75 17.91
N ASN A 237 -8.49 -1.24 18.73
CA ASN A 237 -7.52 -0.43 19.47
C ASN A 237 -6.34 0.02 18.59
N MET A 238 -6.45 -0.17 17.27
CA MET A 238 -5.43 0.24 16.32
C MET A 238 -5.40 1.77 16.25
N PHE A 239 -4.19 2.33 16.37
CA PHE A 239 -3.94 3.76 16.23
C PHE A 239 -2.82 3.96 15.21
N LEU A 240 -3.20 4.33 13.99
CA LEU A 240 -2.27 4.65 12.92
C LEU A 240 -1.59 5.99 13.20
N ASP A 241 -0.32 6.12 12.80
CA ASP A 241 0.31 7.43 12.76
C ASP A 241 -0.21 8.21 11.53
N ILE A 242 -0.31 7.55 10.38
CA ILE A 242 -0.71 8.19 9.12
C ILE A 242 -1.65 7.28 8.33
N LEU A 243 -2.82 7.81 7.97
CA LEU A 243 -3.70 7.24 6.97
C LEU A 243 -3.85 8.20 5.80
N THR A 244 -3.57 7.73 4.59
CA THR A 244 -3.76 8.49 3.35
C THR A 244 -4.71 7.75 2.45
N LEU A 245 -5.80 8.41 2.08
CA LEU A 245 -6.73 7.95 1.07
C LEU A 245 -6.71 8.95 -0.09
N ASP A 246 -6.52 8.47 -1.31
CA ASP A 246 -6.31 9.31 -2.47
C ASP A 246 -7.07 8.77 -3.69
N GLU A 247 -8.02 9.52 -4.26
CA GLU A 247 -8.80 9.08 -5.44
C GLU A 247 -9.53 7.71 -5.22
N CYS A 248 -10.17 7.54 -4.05
CA CYS A 248 -10.96 6.35 -3.70
C CYS A 248 -12.47 6.62 -3.79
N ASP A 249 -12.97 6.82 -5.02
CA ASP A 249 -14.31 7.39 -5.27
C ASP A 249 -15.51 6.47 -4.97
N SER A 250 -15.32 5.20 -4.59
CA SER A 250 -16.43 4.32 -4.15
C SER A 250 -16.87 4.57 -2.71
N ILE A 251 -16.12 5.35 -1.96
CA ILE A 251 -16.51 5.75 -0.61
C ILE A 251 -17.39 6.99 -0.76
N ASP A 252 -18.68 6.76 -0.89
CA ASP A 252 -19.71 7.79 -1.05
C ASP A 252 -20.11 8.44 0.29
N ASP A 253 -19.92 7.72 1.40
CA ASP A 253 -20.22 8.22 2.74
C ASP A 253 -19.16 7.85 3.78
N LEU A 254 -18.42 8.86 4.27
CA LEU A 254 -17.51 8.76 5.42
C LEU A 254 -18.17 9.28 6.71
N SER A 255 -19.50 9.39 6.74
CA SER A 255 -20.23 9.91 7.90
C SER A 255 -20.42 8.92 9.04
N SER A 256 -20.10 7.64 8.87
CA SER A 256 -20.14 6.69 9.98
C SER A 256 -18.84 6.75 10.78
N ILE A 257 -19.00 7.08 12.06
CA ILE A 257 -17.96 7.29 13.08
C ILE A 257 -17.04 6.08 13.28
N GLU A 258 -17.45 4.91 12.78
CA GLU A 258 -16.74 3.63 12.95
C GLU A 258 -15.90 3.24 11.73
N LEU A 259 -16.06 3.89 10.56
CA LEU A 259 -15.52 3.40 9.29
C LEU A 259 -14.01 3.61 9.11
N VAL A 260 -13.40 4.56 9.82
CA VAL A 260 -12.01 4.93 9.57
C VAL A 260 -11.12 4.40 10.70
N PRO A 261 -10.04 3.65 10.41
CA PRO A 261 -9.09 3.29 11.45
C PRO A 261 -8.55 4.58 12.08
N ARG A 262 -8.55 4.65 13.42
CA ARG A 262 -8.11 5.85 14.15
C ARG A 262 -6.69 6.18 13.74
N ALA A 263 -6.47 7.41 13.26
CA ALA A 263 -5.17 7.88 12.79
C ALA A 263 -4.82 9.23 13.40
N ARG A 264 -3.57 9.42 13.82
CA ARG A 264 -3.06 10.75 14.25
C ARG A 264 -3.18 11.75 13.11
N THR A 265 -2.69 11.36 11.94
CA THR A 265 -2.72 12.17 10.73
C THR A 265 -3.57 11.51 9.67
N LEU A 266 -4.59 12.22 9.20
CA LEU A 266 -5.49 11.77 8.14
C LEU A 266 -5.35 12.67 6.93
N LEU A 267 -5.02 12.09 5.78
CA LEU A 267 -4.92 12.79 4.49
C LEU A 267 -5.99 12.25 3.55
N ILE A 268 -6.93 13.10 3.14
CA ILE A 268 -8.00 12.79 2.19
C ILE A 268 -7.78 13.61 0.93
N VAL A 269 -7.43 12.94 -0.17
CA VAL A 269 -6.94 13.61 -1.38
C VAL A 269 -7.77 13.20 -2.60
N ARG A 270 -8.16 14.16 -3.45
CA ARG A 270 -8.80 13.93 -4.77
C ARG A 270 -10.08 13.07 -4.74
N PHE A 271 -10.89 13.13 -3.67
CA PHE A 271 -12.18 12.45 -3.65
C PHE A 271 -13.23 13.23 -4.45
N GLN A 272 -13.72 12.64 -5.54
CA GLN A 272 -14.69 13.30 -6.41
C GLN A 272 -16.13 13.07 -5.97
N ASN A 273 -16.45 11.96 -5.31
CA ASN A 273 -17.83 11.66 -4.89
C ASN A 273 -18.15 12.05 -3.44
N LEU A 274 -17.14 12.49 -2.67
CA LEU A 274 -17.30 12.83 -1.26
C LEU A 274 -18.05 14.16 -1.11
N THR A 275 -19.29 14.11 -0.62
CA THR A 275 -20.12 15.31 -0.37
C THR A 275 -20.13 15.73 1.09
N ARG A 276 -19.90 14.78 2.01
CA ARG A 276 -19.90 14.99 3.45
C ARG A 276 -18.76 14.20 4.07
N PHE A 277 -18.07 14.80 5.04
CA PHE A 277 -17.00 14.13 5.77
C PHE A 277 -17.18 14.35 7.28
N LEU A 278 -17.22 13.25 8.03
CA LEU A 278 -17.22 13.27 9.49
C LEU A 278 -15.78 13.03 9.97
N ILE A 279 -15.22 14.01 10.67
CA ILE A 279 -13.89 13.92 11.26
C ILE A 279 -13.90 12.84 12.35
N PRO A 280 -13.06 11.79 12.22
CA PRO A 280 -13.02 10.72 13.21
C PRO A 280 -12.34 11.16 14.51
N ASN A 281 -12.76 10.57 15.62
CA ASN A 281 -12.18 10.86 16.95
C ASN A 281 -10.72 10.39 17.03
N GLY A 282 -9.89 11.17 17.72
CA GLY A 282 -8.46 10.89 17.91
C GLY A 282 -7.56 11.42 16.80
N THR A 283 -8.13 12.11 15.80
CA THR A 283 -7.36 12.77 14.74
C THR A 283 -6.69 14.03 15.29
N GLU A 284 -5.36 14.08 15.24
CA GLU A 284 -4.54 15.22 15.64
C GLU A 284 -4.33 16.19 14.46
N ALA A 285 -4.15 15.68 13.25
CA ALA A 285 -3.96 16.47 12.03
C ALA A 285 -4.81 15.95 10.87
N LEU A 286 -5.53 16.85 10.20
CA LEU A 286 -6.37 16.53 9.04
C LEU A 286 -6.01 17.41 7.85
N ASP A 287 -5.71 16.78 6.71
CA ASP A 287 -5.55 17.42 5.41
C ASP A 287 -6.63 16.91 4.46
N ILE A 288 -7.41 17.84 3.90
CA ILE A 288 -8.38 17.56 2.83
C ILE A 288 -7.98 18.38 1.61
N SER A 289 -7.58 17.70 0.54
CA SER A 289 -7.04 18.35 -0.65
C SER A 289 -7.73 17.87 -1.93
N TYR A 290 -8.14 18.79 -2.82
CA TYR A 290 -8.76 18.49 -4.12
C TYR A 290 -10.07 17.68 -4.07
N CYS A 291 -10.85 17.81 -2.99
CA CYS A 291 -12.16 17.19 -2.84
C CYS A 291 -13.26 18.15 -3.32
N GLU A 292 -13.42 18.26 -4.64
CA GLU A 292 -14.18 19.36 -5.26
C GLU A 292 -15.67 19.38 -4.88
N ASN A 293 -16.26 18.21 -4.56
CA ASN A 293 -17.67 18.06 -4.24
C ASN A 293 -17.99 18.08 -2.74
N LEU A 294 -16.98 18.24 -1.87
CA LEU A 294 -17.19 18.28 -0.42
C LEU A 294 -17.97 19.53 -0.04
N GLU A 295 -19.17 19.37 0.52
CA GLU A 295 -20.04 20.47 0.93
C GLU A 295 -20.03 20.68 2.44
N ILE A 296 -19.99 19.59 3.21
CA ILE A 296 -20.19 19.60 4.66
C ILE A 296 -19.03 18.87 5.35
N LEU A 297 -18.41 19.56 6.30
CA LEU A 297 -17.46 19.01 7.24
C LEU A 297 -18.10 18.99 8.64
N SER A 298 -18.11 17.84 9.30
CA SER A 298 -18.64 17.68 10.66
C SER A 298 -17.63 17.02 11.58
N VAL A 299 -17.78 17.24 12.89
CA VAL A 299 -16.94 16.61 13.92
C VAL A 299 -17.84 15.76 14.80
N ALA A 300 -17.45 14.51 15.03
CA ALA A 300 -18.27 13.55 15.75
C ALA A 300 -18.39 13.81 17.26
N CYS A 301 -17.26 14.14 17.88
CA CYS A 301 -17.11 14.45 19.29
C CYS A 301 -15.82 15.26 19.46
N GLY A 302 -15.62 15.90 20.61
CA GLY A 302 -14.40 16.68 20.89
C GLY A 302 -13.14 15.89 20.53
N THR A 303 -12.33 16.42 19.61
CA THR A 303 -11.12 15.76 19.11
C THR A 303 -9.88 16.57 19.49
N PRO A 304 -8.74 15.94 19.83
CA PRO A 304 -7.50 16.64 20.18
C PRO A 304 -6.79 17.23 18.94
N MET A 305 -7.55 17.62 17.92
CA MET A 305 -7.02 18.12 16.65
C MET A 305 -6.26 19.42 16.85
N THR A 306 -5.02 19.46 16.38
CA THR A 306 -4.12 20.63 16.41
C THR A 306 -3.97 21.29 15.04
N SER A 307 -4.12 20.55 13.94
CA SER A 307 -3.96 21.09 12.58
C SER A 307 -5.10 20.66 11.65
N LEU A 308 -5.72 21.64 10.99
CA LEU A 308 -6.76 21.44 9.96
C LEU A 308 -6.38 22.21 8.70
N ASN A 309 -6.07 21.46 7.63
CA ASN A 309 -5.70 22.01 6.34
C ASN A 309 -6.73 21.60 5.28
N ILE A 310 -7.30 22.58 4.59
CA ILE A 310 -8.26 22.35 3.51
C ILE A 310 -7.81 23.12 2.27
N PHE A 311 -7.57 22.39 1.18
CA PHE A 311 -7.05 22.94 -0.07
C PHE A 311 -7.93 22.52 -1.26
N ASN A 312 -8.36 23.49 -2.06
CA ASN A 312 -9.08 23.26 -3.32
C ASN A 312 -10.37 22.41 -3.17
N CYS A 313 -11.15 22.70 -2.11
CA CYS A 313 -12.46 22.11 -1.86
C CYS A 313 -13.56 23.07 -2.35
N LYS A 314 -13.84 23.03 -3.65
CA LYS A 314 -14.61 24.07 -4.36
C LYS A 314 -16.03 24.29 -3.86
N LYS A 315 -16.74 23.24 -3.44
CA LYS A 315 -18.13 23.31 -2.95
C LYS A 315 -18.25 23.43 -1.44
N LEU A 316 -17.15 23.55 -0.69
CA LEU A 316 -17.20 23.64 0.77
C LEU A 316 -17.86 24.95 1.17
N LYS A 317 -19.02 24.86 1.82
CA LYS A 317 -19.81 26.05 2.20
C LYS A 317 -19.44 26.56 3.59
N ARG A 318 -19.19 25.63 4.52
CA ARG A 318 -19.03 25.91 5.95
C ARG A 318 -18.10 24.90 6.62
N LEU A 319 -17.42 25.36 7.66
CA LEU A 319 -16.70 24.52 8.63
C LEU A 319 -17.67 23.95 9.69
N PRO A 320 -17.24 22.97 10.52
CA PRO A 320 -18.06 22.42 11.59
C PRO A 320 -18.56 23.52 12.53
N GLU A 321 -19.83 23.46 12.95
CA GLU A 321 -20.36 24.37 13.97
C GLU A 321 -19.74 24.11 15.35
N CYS A 322 -19.73 25.12 16.22
CA CYS A 322 -19.20 24.99 17.59
C CYS A 322 -17.73 24.52 17.66
N MET A 323 -16.85 24.98 16.75
CA MET A 323 -15.42 24.60 16.76
C MET A 323 -14.74 24.88 18.10
N GLN A 324 -15.18 25.90 18.84
CA GLN A 324 -14.66 26.21 20.16
C GLN A 324 -14.85 25.05 21.16
N GLU A 325 -15.95 24.31 21.06
CA GLU A 325 -16.28 23.17 21.93
C GLU A 325 -15.73 21.85 21.38
N LEU A 326 -15.78 21.68 20.05
CA LEU A 326 -15.42 20.43 19.37
C LEU A 326 -13.93 20.30 19.03
N LEU A 327 -13.24 21.43 18.87
CA LEU A 327 -11.83 21.53 18.46
C LEU A 327 -11.04 22.47 19.40
N PRO A 328 -11.07 22.24 20.72
CA PRO A 328 -10.46 23.16 21.69
C PRO A 328 -8.94 23.28 21.52
N SER A 329 -8.26 22.25 20.98
CA SER A 329 -6.81 22.19 20.82
C SER A 329 -6.30 22.67 19.46
N LEU A 330 -7.15 23.19 18.58
CA LEU A 330 -6.74 23.56 17.22
C LEU A 330 -5.79 24.76 17.23
N GLU A 331 -4.57 24.56 16.74
CA GLU A 331 -3.50 25.57 16.69
C GLU A 331 -3.32 26.12 15.26
N GLU A 332 -3.57 25.31 14.24
CA GLU A 332 -3.37 25.66 12.84
C GLU A 332 -4.64 25.43 12.01
N LEU A 333 -5.09 26.46 11.31
CA LEU A 333 -6.17 26.39 10.33
C LEU A 333 -5.72 27.00 9.01
N THR A 334 -5.63 26.17 7.98
CA THR A 334 -5.36 26.61 6.60
C THR A 334 -6.56 26.35 5.71
N LEU A 335 -6.99 27.38 4.99
CA LEU A 335 -8.03 27.32 3.98
C LEU A 335 -7.49 27.95 2.69
N SER A 336 -7.36 27.16 1.63
CA SER A 336 -6.94 27.67 0.32
C SER A 336 -7.89 27.21 -0.78
N ASP A 337 -8.17 28.08 -1.74
CA ASP A 337 -8.94 27.74 -2.94
C ASP A 337 -10.34 27.15 -2.64
N CYS A 338 -11.00 27.69 -1.61
CA CYS A 338 -12.38 27.32 -1.22
C CYS A 338 -13.35 28.48 -1.54
N PRO A 339 -13.74 28.69 -2.81
CA PRO A 339 -14.48 29.87 -3.26
C PRO A 339 -15.92 29.96 -2.72
N GLU A 340 -16.57 28.83 -2.42
CA GLU A 340 -17.97 28.77 -1.98
C GLU A 340 -18.16 28.99 -0.47
N MET A 341 -17.08 29.11 0.29
CA MET A 341 -17.15 29.25 1.74
C MET A 341 -17.69 30.64 2.12
N GLU A 342 -18.83 30.69 2.81
CA GLU A 342 -19.56 31.94 3.06
C GLU A 342 -19.17 32.60 4.39
N SER A 343 -19.06 31.81 5.46
CA SER A 343 -18.80 32.32 6.81
C SER A 343 -18.06 31.31 7.68
N PHE A 344 -17.50 31.82 8.78
CA PHE A 344 -17.04 30.99 9.89
C PHE A 344 -18.24 30.49 10.73
N PRO A 345 -18.08 29.39 11.47
CA PRO A 345 -19.16 28.80 12.26
C PRO A 345 -19.65 29.73 13.37
N ASN A 346 -20.93 29.59 13.74
CA ASN A 346 -21.51 30.34 14.84
C ASN A 346 -20.85 29.88 16.15
N GLY A 347 -20.35 30.83 16.94
CA GLY A 347 -19.49 30.55 18.11
C GLY A 347 -18.01 30.85 17.88
N GLY A 348 -17.60 31.17 16.66
CA GLY A 348 -16.23 31.59 16.35
C GLY A 348 -15.24 30.44 16.22
N LEU A 349 -13.97 30.80 15.97
CA LEU A 349 -12.84 29.87 15.94
C LEU A 349 -12.35 29.58 17.36
N THR A 350 -11.55 28.52 17.53
CA THR A 350 -10.94 28.22 18.83
C THR A 350 -9.98 29.32 19.31
N PHE A 351 -9.85 29.48 20.62
CA PHE A 351 -8.96 30.48 21.24
C PHE A 351 -7.48 30.12 21.16
N ASN A 352 -7.15 28.85 20.93
CA ASN A 352 -5.77 28.36 20.87
C ASN A 352 -5.13 28.48 19.49
N LEU A 353 -5.85 29.08 18.52
CA LEU A 353 -5.38 29.20 17.14
C LEU A 353 -4.17 30.13 17.05
N GLN A 354 -3.04 29.58 16.62
CA GLN A 354 -1.76 30.27 16.44
C GLN A 354 -1.53 30.68 14.98
N LEU A 355 -1.97 29.84 14.04
CA LEU A 355 -1.85 30.06 12.60
C LEU A 355 -3.22 30.02 11.94
N LEU A 356 -3.59 31.11 11.27
CA LEU A 356 -4.74 31.18 10.38
C LEU A 356 -4.28 31.64 9.01
N MET A 357 -4.28 30.72 8.04
CA MET A 357 -3.98 31.04 6.64
C MET A 357 -5.26 30.89 5.81
N ILE A 358 -5.63 31.97 5.12
CA ILE A 358 -6.78 31.98 4.20
C ILE A 358 -6.29 32.54 2.88
N ASP A 359 -6.32 31.73 1.83
CA ASP A 359 -5.93 32.13 0.48
C ASP A 359 -7.03 31.76 -0.53
N ASN A 360 -7.28 32.65 -1.49
CA ASN A 360 -8.27 32.45 -2.55
C ASN A 360 -9.69 31.98 -2.11
N CYS A 361 -10.16 32.39 -0.92
CA CYS A 361 -11.53 32.13 -0.43
C CYS A 361 -12.44 33.36 -0.60
N GLN A 362 -12.91 33.60 -1.82
CA GLN A 362 -13.52 34.88 -2.22
C GLN A 362 -14.81 35.24 -1.46
N LYS A 363 -15.76 34.30 -1.29
CA LYS A 363 -17.02 34.58 -0.59
C LYS A 363 -16.80 34.93 0.89
N LEU A 364 -15.89 34.24 1.55
CA LEU A 364 -15.54 34.47 2.96
C LEU A 364 -14.96 35.87 3.19
N VAL A 365 -14.12 36.34 2.27
CA VAL A 365 -13.51 37.69 2.34
C VAL A 365 -14.55 38.76 2.02
N ASN A 366 -15.42 38.52 1.04
CA ASN A 366 -16.45 39.48 0.62
C ASN A 366 -17.61 39.60 1.62
N GLY A 367 -17.95 38.53 2.34
CA GLY A 367 -19.02 38.51 3.35
C GLY A 367 -18.71 39.30 4.63
N ARG A 368 -17.48 39.82 4.81
CA ARG A 368 -17.11 40.73 5.92
C ARG A 368 -17.41 42.21 5.62
N LYS A 369 -17.94 42.52 4.45
CA LYS A 369 -18.36 43.88 4.08
C LYS A 369 -19.82 44.11 4.49
N GLU A 370 -20.07 44.22 5.79
CA GLU A 370 -21.28 44.87 6.35
C GLU A 370 -21.05 45.27 7.81
#